data_AF-A0A8I0E2J1-F1
#
_entry.id   AF-A0A8I0E2J1-F1
#
_cell.length_a   1.000
_cell.length_b   1.000
_cell.length_c   1.000
_cell.angle_alpha   90.00
_cell.angle_beta   90.00
_cell.angle_gamma   90.00
#
_symmetry.space_group_name_H-M   'P 1'
#
loop_
_entity.id
_entity.type
_entity.pdbx_description
1 polymer ?
#
loop_
_entity_poly.entity_id
_entity_poly.type
_entity_poly.pdbx_seq_one_letter_code
_entity_poly.pdbx_strand_id
1 'polypeptide(L)'
;MSPIQHLYPDEVEDLQRSRKEGEYLLIDVRQPEEYAQSHIPGARLLPLPELEDRLAEIPADRDTVFYCRSGSRSSVAAALLAEGQRGRTGTVGNLVGGILAWEGHDIRHIPHLETFPRDLPMHQILYRAINLEKGAHLFYMDLAEDPQWTELARELGDVERRHARALYGFWVRHHPALEHEPFDALFERIDGNVMEGGKPMAAWLARLEAQGVERRLRLLEVACEIEYHAYDLYRTLAHRAPAGSEEEHAYLTLATQEKAHIRMVTKALTTPP
;
A
#
# COMPACT_ATOMS: atom_id res chain seq x y z
N MET A 1 6.81 -13.80 -8.77
CA MET A 1 5.45 -13.84 -8.18
C MET A 1 4.46 -13.84 -9.33
N SER A 2 3.33 -14.52 -9.19
CA SER A 2 2.23 -14.33 -10.14
C SER A 2 1.76 -12.87 -10.03
N PRO A 3 1.55 -12.16 -11.15
CA PRO A 3 1.09 -10.78 -11.10
C PRO A 3 -0.27 -10.71 -10.41
N ILE A 4 -0.43 -9.72 -9.52
CA ILE A 4 -1.72 -9.41 -8.90
C ILE A 4 -2.62 -8.84 -10.00
N GLN A 5 -3.81 -9.41 -10.14
CA GLN A 5 -4.81 -8.94 -11.09
C GLN A 5 -5.59 -7.77 -10.48
N HIS A 6 -5.76 -6.70 -11.23
CA HIS A 6 -6.63 -5.59 -10.86
C HIS A 6 -7.96 -5.79 -11.59
N LEU A 7 -8.99 -6.22 -10.86
CA LEU A 7 -10.28 -6.59 -11.42
C LEU A 7 -11.30 -5.50 -11.12
N TYR A 8 -12.09 -5.13 -12.12
CA TYR A 8 -13.26 -4.27 -11.97
C TYR A 8 -14.50 -5.09 -11.59
N PRO A 9 -15.58 -4.46 -11.09
CA PRO A 9 -16.77 -5.17 -10.64
C PRO A 9 -17.34 -6.15 -11.67
N ASP A 10 -17.41 -5.77 -12.95
CA ASP A 10 -17.88 -6.60 -14.05
C ASP A 10 -17.00 -7.84 -14.27
N GLU A 11 -15.68 -7.70 -14.16
CA GLU A 11 -14.74 -8.82 -14.25
C GLU A 11 -14.87 -9.79 -13.06
N VAL A 12 -15.13 -9.26 -11.86
CA VAL A 12 -15.41 -10.10 -10.68
C VAL A 12 -16.74 -10.83 -10.84
N GLU A 13 -17.78 -10.15 -11.34
CA GLU A 13 -19.04 -10.82 -11.67
C GLU A 13 -18.87 -11.91 -12.72
N ASP A 14 -18.07 -11.67 -13.77
CA ASP A 14 -17.75 -12.67 -14.78
C ASP A 14 -16.99 -13.86 -14.19
N LEU A 15 -16.07 -13.62 -13.27
CA LEU A 15 -15.40 -14.69 -12.50
C LEU A 15 -16.44 -15.52 -11.73
N GLN A 16 -17.36 -14.87 -11.00
CA GLN A 16 -18.41 -15.56 -10.24
C GLN A 16 -19.35 -16.37 -11.15
N ARG A 17 -19.65 -15.87 -12.36
CA ARG A 17 -20.50 -16.56 -13.36
C ARG A 17 -19.79 -17.73 -14.05
N SER A 18 -18.49 -17.61 -14.30
CA SER A 18 -17.71 -18.57 -15.11
C SER A 18 -17.06 -19.68 -14.30
N ARG A 19 -16.94 -19.52 -12.98
CA ARG A 19 -16.36 -20.50 -12.05
C ARG A 19 -17.43 -21.25 -11.28
N LYS A 20 -17.14 -22.50 -10.91
CA LYS A 20 -17.99 -23.23 -9.96
C LYS A 20 -17.76 -22.71 -8.55
N GLU A 21 -18.77 -22.89 -7.70
CA GLU A 21 -18.64 -22.66 -6.26
C GLU A 21 -17.45 -23.45 -5.70
N GLY A 22 -16.57 -22.79 -4.96
CA GLY A 22 -15.34 -23.37 -4.44
C GLY A 22 -14.13 -23.38 -5.38
N GLU A 23 -14.25 -22.95 -6.64
CA GLU A 23 -13.08 -22.70 -7.53
C GLU A 23 -12.49 -21.30 -7.33
N TYR A 24 -13.25 -20.39 -6.70
CA TYR A 24 -12.81 -19.05 -6.35
C TYR A 24 -13.13 -18.71 -4.89
N LEU A 25 -12.50 -17.64 -4.41
CA LEU A 25 -12.75 -17.02 -3.11
C LEU A 25 -12.83 -15.52 -3.29
N LEU A 26 -13.89 -14.92 -2.75
CA LEU A 26 -13.98 -13.48 -2.55
C LEU A 26 -13.71 -13.20 -1.07
N ILE A 27 -12.68 -12.42 -0.76
CA ILE A 27 -12.24 -12.15 0.61
C ILE A 27 -12.42 -10.68 0.95
N ASP A 28 -13.23 -10.41 1.98
CA ASP A 28 -13.37 -9.08 2.56
C ASP A 28 -12.32 -8.89 3.65
N VAL A 29 -11.46 -7.88 3.50
CA VAL A 29 -10.40 -7.57 4.49
C VAL A 29 -10.74 -6.39 5.41
N ARG A 30 -12.00 -5.95 5.38
CA ARG A 30 -12.54 -4.93 6.28
C ARG A 30 -12.72 -5.44 7.71
N GLN A 31 -13.14 -4.55 8.60
CA GLN A 31 -13.47 -4.90 9.97
C GLN A 31 -14.81 -5.64 10.07
N PRO A 32 -15.03 -6.46 11.13
CA PRO A 32 -16.29 -7.18 11.33
C PRO A 32 -17.53 -6.28 11.28
N GLU A 33 -17.43 -5.05 11.79
CA GLU A 33 -18.53 -4.09 11.79
C GLU A 33 -18.85 -3.58 10.38
N GLU A 34 -17.83 -3.33 9.56
CA GLU A 34 -18.00 -2.95 8.14
C GLU A 34 -18.67 -4.10 7.36
N TYR A 35 -18.26 -5.35 7.60
CA TYR A 35 -18.82 -6.54 6.95
C TYR A 35 -20.27 -6.81 7.36
N ALA A 36 -20.59 -6.61 8.64
CA ALA A 36 -21.93 -6.79 9.18
C ALA A 36 -22.93 -5.75 8.65
N GLN A 37 -22.46 -4.53 8.34
CA GLN A 37 -23.28 -3.48 7.73
C GLN A 37 -23.65 -3.81 6.28
N SER A 38 -22.67 -4.20 5.47
CA SER A 38 -22.86 -4.69 4.10
C SER A 38 -21.66 -5.51 3.66
N HIS A 39 -21.84 -6.46 2.76
CA HIS A 39 -20.75 -7.19 2.11
C HIS A 39 -21.20 -7.74 0.75
N ILE A 40 -20.23 -8.03 -0.12
CA ILE A 40 -20.52 -8.67 -1.41
C ILE A 40 -20.98 -10.12 -1.16
N PRO A 41 -22.10 -10.57 -1.75
CA PRO A 41 -22.58 -11.94 -1.54
C PRO A 41 -21.53 -13.00 -1.86
N GLY A 42 -21.40 -14.00 -0.99
CA GLY A 42 -20.40 -15.06 -1.10
C GLY A 42 -19.01 -14.68 -0.58
N ALA A 43 -18.81 -13.43 -0.13
CA ALA A 43 -17.56 -13.02 0.49
C ALA A 43 -17.31 -13.76 1.81
N ARG A 44 -16.03 -14.05 2.08
CA ARG A 44 -15.53 -14.52 3.37
C ARG A 44 -14.81 -13.36 4.06
N LEU A 45 -15.17 -13.07 5.30
CA LEU A 45 -14.45 -12.10 6.13
C LEU A 45 -13.10 -12.65 6.59
N LEU A 46 -12.03 -11.92 6.31
CA LEU A 46 -10.67 -12.16 6.81
C LEU A 46 -9.96 -10.80 7.00
N PRO A 47 -10.13 -10.15 8.17
CA PRO A 47 -9.65 -8.79 8.38
C PRO A 47 -8.16 -8.64 8.13
N LEU A 48 -7.74 -7.54 7.50
CA LEU A 48 -6.33 -7.29 7.15
C LEU A 48 -5.34 -7.49 8.33
N PRO A 49 -5.61 -7.05 9.57
CA PRO A 49 -4.70 -7.28 10.70
C PRO A 49 -4.41 -8.76 10.99
N GLU A 50 -5.36 -9.64 10.69
CA GLU A 50 -5.27 -11.08 10.98
C GLU A 50 -4.79 -11.89 9.76
N LEU A 51 -4.81 -11.27 8.58
CA LEU A 51 -4.65 -11.98 7.31
C LEU A 51 -3.34 -12.75 7.23
N GLU A 52 -2.24 -12.15 7.67
CA GLU A 52 -0.92 -12.77 7.54
C GLU A 52 -0.79 -14.06 8.33
N ASP A 53 -1.25 -14.07 9.58
CA ASP A 53 -1.24 -15.25 10.44
C ASP A 53 -2.20 -16.34 9.93
N ARG A 54 -3.14 -15.95 9.07
CA ARG A 54 -4.22 -16.80 8.56
C ARG A 54 -4.09 -17.10 7.06
N LEU A 55 -2.96 -16.79 6.43
CA LEU A 55 -2.73 -17.06 5.00
C LEU A 55 -2.88 -18.55 4.66
N ALA A 56 -2.56 -19.45 5.60
CA ALA A 56 -2.74 -20.89 5.43
C ALA A 56 -4.21 -21.31 5.27
N GLU A 57 -5.17 -20.46 5.66
CA GLU A 57 -6.60 -20.72 5.48
C GLU A 57 -7.10 -20.43 4.05
N ILE A 58 -6.26 -19.84 3.20
CA ILE A 58 -6.57 -19.54 1.79
C ILE A 58 -5.96 -20.66 0.93
N PRO A 59 -6.78 -21.51 0.28
CA PRO A 59 -6.28 -22.57 -0.60
C PRO A 59 -5.47 -22.00 -1.77
N ALA A 60 -4.31 -22.59 -2.02
CA ALA A 60 -3.38 -22.16 -3.07
C ALA A 60 -3.86 -22.52 -4.49
N ASP A 61 -4.89 -23.36 -4.62
CA ASP A 61 -5.44 -23.84 -5.88
C ASP A 61 -6.66 -23.04 -6.38
N ARG A 62 -7.15 -22.06 -5.61
CA ARG A 62 -8.34 -21.27 -5.93
C ARG A 62 -8.00 -19.86 -6.37
N ASP A 63 -8.76 -19.35 -7.33
CA ASP A 63 -8.72 -17.93 -7.70
C ASP A 63 -9.16 -17.11 -6.48
N THR A 64 -8.36 -16.15 -6.01
CA THR A 64 -8.68 -15.37 -4.80
C THR A 64 -8.72 -13.89 -5.13
N VAL A 65 -9.88 -13.26 -4.93
CA VAL A 65 -10.08 -11.82 -5.09
C VAL A 65 -10.27 -11.19 -3.73
N PHE A 66 -9.43 -10.22 -3.39
CA PHE A 66 -9.59 -9.41 -2.19
C PHE A 66 -10.36 -8.14 -2.51
N TYR A 67 -11.18 -7.72 -1.57
CA TYR A 67 -11.74 -6.38 -1.57
C TYR A 67 -11.74 -5.79 -0.17
N CYS A 68 -11.75 -4.47 -0.13
CA CYS A 68 -12.02 -3.72 1.07
C CYS A 68 -13.04 -2.63 0.74
N ARG A 69 -13.00 -1.50 1.46
CA ARG A 69 -13.90 -0.40 1.16
C ARG A 69 -13.60 0.26 -0.19
N SER A 70 -12.34 0.58 -0.45
CA SER A 70 -11.89 1.46 -1.54
C SER A 70 -10.82 0.84 -2.46
N GLY A 71 -10.28 -0.32 -2.11
CA GLY A 71 -9.20 -1.01 -2.84
C GLY A 71 -7.84 -1.01 -2.13
N SER A 72 -7.59 -0.05 -1.23
CA SER A 72 -6.27 0.15 -0.60
C SER A 72 -5.81 -1.01 0.28
N ARG A 73 -6.66 -1.40 1.26
CA ARG A 73 -6.37 -2.50 2.18
C ARG A 73 -6.30 -3.85 1.46
N SER A 74 -7.10 -4.02 0.40
CA SER A 74 -7.13 -5.25 -0.39
C SER A 74 -5.96 -5.40 -1.35
N SER A 75 -5.35 -4.29 -1.82
CA SER A 75 -4.06 -4.33 -2.53
C SER A 75 -2.96 -4.93 -1.65
N VAL A 76 -2.87 -4.49 -0.39
CA VAL A 76 -1.96 -5.07 0.60
C VAL A 76 -2.24 -6.56 0.79
N ALA A 77 -3.51 -6.92 0.97
CA ALA A 77 -3.92 -8.31 1.18
C ALA A 77 -3.50 -9.24 0.02
N ALA A 78 -3.72 -8.78 -1.21
CA ALA A 78 -3.30 -9.49 -2.42
C ALA A 78 -1.79 -9.72 -2.44
N ALA A 79 -0.99 -8.71 -2.08
CA ALA A 79 0.46 -8.87 -2.01
C ALA A 79 0.92 -9.84 -0.93
N LEU A 80 0.36 -9.74 0.28
CA LEU A 80 0.66 -10.68 1.37
C LEU A 80 0.41 -12.13 0.95
N LEU A 81 -0.71 -12.40 0.27
CA LEU A 81 -1.02 -13.73 -0.24
C LEU A 81 -0.07 -14.19 -1.34
N ALA A 82 0.19 -13.33 -2.34
CA ALA A 82 1.06 -13.63 -3.46
C ALA A 82 2.50 -13.97 -3.01
N GLU A 83 2.92 -13.42 -1.87
CA GLU A 83 4.22 -13.68 -1.28
C GLU A 83 4.26 -14.87 -0.34
N GLY A 84 3.28 -14.97 0.55
CA GLY A 84 3.21 -16.06 1.53
C GLY A 84 2.99 -17.42 0.88
N GLN A 85 2.44 -17.45 -0.34
CA GLN A 85 2.14 -18.67 -1.09
C GLN A 85 2.83 -18.71 -2.44
N ARG A 86 4.16 -18.72 -2.44
CA ARG A 86 4.95 -18.90 -3.66
C ARG A 86 4.59 -20.24 -4.32
N GLY A 87 4.30 -20.18 -5.63
CA GLY A 87 3.95 -21.38 -6.41
C GLY A 87 2.49 -21.81 -6.33
N ARG A 88 1.61 -21.00 -5.71
CA ARG A 88 0.15 -21.19 -5.81
C ARG A 88 -0.30 -21.23 -7.28
N THR A 89 -1.29 -22.07 -7.58
CA THR A 89 -1.82 -22.24 -8.94
C THR A 89 -3.04 -21.35 -9.21
N GLY A 90 -3.79 -21.01 -8.15
CA GLY A 90 -4.90 -20.07 -8.25
C GLY A 90 -4.42 -18.62 -8.38
N THR A 91 -5.15 -17.82 -9.14
CA THR A 91 -4.83 -16.39 -9.33
C THR A 91 -5.04 -15.59 -8.04
N VAL A 92 -4.43 -14.41 -7.98
CA VAL A 92 -4.60 -13.44 -6.91
C VAL A 92 -5.05 -12.13 -7.53
N GLY A 93 -6.18 -11.61 -7.05
CA GLY A 93 -6.80 -10.40 -7.55
C GLY A 93 -7.14 -9.41 -6.44
N ASN A 94 -7.25 -8.15 -6.83
CA ASN A 94 -7.76 -7.04 -6.02
C ASN A 94 -8.93 -6.40 -6.77
N LEU A 95 -10.06 -6.23 -6.09
CA LEU A 95 -11.21 -5.49 -6.62
C LEU A 95 -10.89 -3.99 -6.59
N VAL A 96 -10.71 -3.42 -7.77
CA VAL A 96 -10.44 -1.99 -7.97
C VAL A 96 -11.62 -1.19 -7.43
N GLY A 97 -11.34 -0.24 -6.53
CA GLY A 97 -12.38 0.57 -5.90
C GLY A 97 -13.15 -0.10 -4.76
N GLY A 98 -12.85 -1.37 -4.45
CA GLY A 98 -13.47 -2.11 -3.36
C GLY A 98 -15.00 -2.22 -3.48
N ILE A 99 -15.68 -2.34 -2.34
CA ILE A 99 -17.14 -2.43 -2.28
C ILE A 99 -17.82 -1.15 -2.77
N LEU A 100 -17.14 0.01 -2.71
CA LEU A 100 -17.70 1.25 -3.25
C LEU A 100 -17.91 1.15 -4.77
N ALA A 101 -16.92 0.64 -5.51
CA ALA A 101 -17.08 0.39 -6.94
C ALA A 101 -18.14 -0.67 -7.23
N TRP A 102 -18.21 -1.72 -6.41
CA TRP A 102 -19.24 -2.75 -6.51
C TRP A 102 -20.66 -2.19 -6.37
N GLU A 103 -20.86 -1.24 -5.47
CA GLU A 103 -22.14 -0.55 -5.25
C GLU A 103 -22.41 0.57 -6.28
N GLY A 104 -21.53 0.73 -7.28
CA GLY A 104 -21.68 1.70 -8.37
C GLY A 104 -21.25 3.12 -8.01
N HIS A 105 -20.50 3.31 -6.91
CA HIS A 105 -19.94 4.60 -6.56
C HIS A 105 -18.81 5.00 -7.50
N ASP A 106 -18.75 6.30 -7.81
CA ASP A 106 -17.68 6.87 -8.61
C ASP A 106 -16.37 6.95 -7.81
N ILE A 107 -15.43 6.09 -8.17
CA ILE A 107 -14.12 5.98 -7.53
C ILE A 107 -13.10 7.03 -8.00
N ARG A 108 -13.44 7.92 -8.95
CA ARG A 108 -12.56 9.01 -9.44
C ARG A 108 -12.07 9.97 -8.34
N HIS A 109 -12.60 9.85 -7.13
CA HIS A 109 -12.26 10.68 -5.97
C HIS A 109 -11.45 9.94 -4.91
N ILE A 110 -11.21 8.63 -5.09
CA ILE A 110 -10.27 7.86 -4.31
C ILE A 110 -8.88 8.18 -4.88
N PRO A 111 -7.91 8.62 -4.08
CA PRO A 111 -6.61 8.92 -4.61
C PRO A 111 -5.86 7.65 -4.88
N HIS A 112 -5.02 7.76 -5.88
CA HIS A 112 -3.93 6.84 -6.07
C HIS A 112 -2.63 7.60 -5.85
N LEU A 113 -1.61 6.89 -5.37
CA LEU A 113 -0.25 7.39 -5.44
C LEU A 113 0.22 7.30 -6.89
N GLU A 114 1.14 8.17 -7.29
CA GLU A 114 1.67 8.14 -8.65
C GLU A 114 2.22 6.73 -9.00
N THR A 115 1.77 6.17 -10.12
CA THR A 115 2.33 4.92 -10.63
C THR A 115 3.77 5.15 -11.09
N PHE A 116 4.71 4.35 -10.62
CA PHE A 116 6.13 4.46 -11.00
C PHE A 116 6.39 3.70 -12.30
N PRO A 117 6.68 4.39 -13.43
CA PRO A 117 6.99 3.70 -14.69
C PRO A 117 8.27 2.88 -14.54
N ARG A 118 8.19 1.58 -14.85
CA ARG A 118 9.29 0.61 -14.63
C ARG A 118 10.49 0.83 -15.57
N ASP A 119 10.32 1.65 -16.61
CA ASP A 119 11.29 1.98 -17.65
C ASP A 119 12.13 3.21 -17.34
N LEU A 120 11.86 3.93 -16.24
CA LEU A 120 12.67 5.10 -15.86
C LEU A 120 14.12 4.72 -15.52
N PRO A 121 15.09 5.63 -15.77
CA PRO A 121 16.47 5.49 -15.28
C PRO A 121 16.53 5.34 -13.75
N MET A 122 17.48 4.56 -13.25
CA MET A 122 17.57 4.23 -11.82
C MET A 122 17.60 5.46 -10.92
N HIS A 123 18.37 6.49 -11.28
CA HIS A 123 18.44 7.74 -10.51
C HIS A 123 17.09 8.47 -10.44
N GLN A 124 16.21 8.36 -11.44
CA GLN A 124 14.89 8.98 -11.40
C GLN A 124 13.95 8.20 -10.48
N ILE A 125 14.01 6.87 -10.53
CA ILE A 125 13.22 6.02 -9.62
C ILE A 125 13.65 6.24 -8.18
N LEU A 126 14.95 6.31 -7.90
CA LEU A 126 15.47 6.58 -6.56
C LEU A 126 15.09 7.98 -6.07
N TYR A 127 15.13 9.01 -6.93
CA TYR A 127 14.66 10.34 -6.57
C TYR A 127 13.17 10.34 -6.19
N ARG A 128 12.35 9.64 -6.97
CA ARG A 128 10.93 9.46 -6.68
C ARG A 128 10.69 8.67 -5.39
N ALA A 129 11.51 7.65 -5.10
CA ALA A 129 11.47 6.90 -3.85
C ALA A 129 11.77 7.82 -2.65
N ILE A 130 12.78 8.70 -2.75
CA ILE A 130 13.09 9.68 -1.69
C ILE A 130 11.89 10.64 -1.46
N ASN A 131 11.23 11.07 -2.54
CA ASN A 131 10.05 11.91 -2.43
C ASN A 131 8.83 11.15 -1.86
N LEU A 132 8.72 9.84 -2.12
CA LEU A 132 7.73 8.96 -1.51
C LEU A 132 7.90 8.92 0.01
N GLU A 133 9.13 8.66 0.46
CA GLU A 133 9.49 8.66 1.87
C GLU A 133 9.30 10.01 2.55
N LYS A 134 9.53 11.12 1.84
CA LYS A 134 9.18 12.46 2.35
C LYS A 134 7.66 12.59 2.56
N GLY A 135 6.86 12.14 1.60
CA GLY A 135 5.40 12.17 1.72
C GLY A 135 4.90 11.32 2.89
N ALA A 136 5.46 10.12 3.07
CA ALA A 136 5.18 9.24 4.20
C ALA A 136 5.56 9.90 5.53
N HIS A 137 6.78 10.45 5.62
CA HIS A 137 7.24 11.22 6.78
C HIS A 137 6.29 12.36 7.14
N LEU A 138 5.90 13.19 6.16
CA LEU A 138 4.98 14.32 6.39
C LEU A 138 3.59 13.85 6.82
N PHE A 139 3.07 12.77 6.23
CA PHE A 139 1.81 12.15 6.64
C PHE A 139 1.85 11.73 8.12
N TYR A 140 2.91 11.06 8.55
CA TYR A 140 3.05 10.66 9.94
C TYR A 140 3.29 11.84 10.89
N MET A 141 4.00 12.89 10.46
CA MET A 141 4.13 14.10 11.28
C MET A 141 2.79 14.83 11.49
N ASP A 142 1.93 14.87 10.46
CA ASP A 142 0.56 15.38 10.58
C ASP A 142 -0.29 14.52 11.52
N LEU A 143 -0.23 13.18 11.36
CA LEU A 143 -0.90 12.24 12.24
C LEU A 143 -0.45 12.39 13.71
N ALA A 144 0.82 12.73 13.93
CA ALA A 144 1.38 12.90 15.27
C ALA A 144 0.80 14.09 16.05
N GLU A 145 0.09 15.01 15.39
CA GLU A 145 -0.66 16.08 16.05
C GLU A 145 -1.84 15.56 16.88
N ASP A 146 -2.35 14.37 16.55
CA ASP A 146 -3.37 13.68 17.33
C ASP A 146 -2.71 12.95 18.52
N PRO A 147 -3.03 13.31 19.78
CA PRO A 147 -2.45 12.68 20.97
C PRO A 147 -2.66 11.17 21.04
N GLN A 148 -3.70 10.65 20.37
CA GLN A 148 -3.96 9.22 20.31
C GLN A 148 -2.86 8.46 19.56
N TRP A 149 -2.22 9.10 18.58
CA TRP A 149 -1.30 8.44 17.65
C TRP A 149 0.13 8.98 17.73
N THR A 150 0.39 10.02 18.53
CA THR A 150 1.68 10.72 18.57
C THR A 150 2.90 9.81 18.69
N GLU A 151 2.87 8.80 19.58
CA GLU A 151 4.02 7.92 19.79
C GLU A 151 4.32 7.09 18.53
N LEU A 152 3.32 6.36 18.02
CA LEU A 152 3.43 5.55 16.82
C LEU A 152 3.81 6.39 15.60
N ALA A 153 3.15 7.52 15.41
CA ALA A 153 3.34 8.37 14.24
C ALA A 153 4.73 9.02 14.24
N ARG A 154 5.27 9.41 15.41
CA ARG A 154 6.66 9.88 15.51
C ARG A 154 7.66 8.77 15.20
N GLU A 155 7.42 7.56 15.72
CA GLU A 155 8.28 6.41 15.44
C GLU A 155 8.34 6.13 13.93
N LEU A 156 7.19 5.99 13.27
CA LEU A 156 7.10 5.71 11.83
C LEU A 156 7.71 6.85 11.01
N GLY A 157 7.36 8.10 11.29
CA GLY A 157 7.91 9.23 10.54
C GLY A 157 9.44 9.35 10.69
N ASP A 158 10.02 9.01 11.84
CA ASP A 158 11.48 8.93 11.99
C ASP A 158 12.09 7.78 11.18
N VAL A 159 11.37 6.66 11.01
CA VAL A 159 11.77 5.56 10.12
C VAL A 159 11.78 6.02 8.67
N GLU A 160 10.72 6.68 8.19
CA GLU A 160 10.65 7.12 6.78
C GLU A 160 11.75 8.12 6.42
N ARG A 161 12.12 9.00 7.36
CA ARG A 161 13.30 9.87 7.15
C ARG A 161 14.60 9.07 7.03
N ARG A 162 14.74 7.94 7.74
CA ARG A 162 15.90 7.04 7.59
C ARG A 162 15.86 6.28 6.28
N HIS A 163 14.70 5.84 5.83
CA HIS A 163 14.51 5.23 4.51
C HIS A 163 14.92 6.21 3.39
N ALA A 164 14.40 7.45 3.43
CA ALA A 164 14.80 8.51 2.51
C ALA A 164 16.32 8.72 2.48
N ARG A 165 16.97 8.70 3.65
CA ARG A 165 18.43 8.84 3.75
C ARG A 165 19.19 7.65 3.15
N ALA A 166 18.69 6.43 3.35
CA ALA A 166 19.27 5.23 2.74
C ALA A 166 19.16 5.32 1.21
N LEU A 167 17.98 5.62 0.68
CA LEU A 167 17.71 5.82 -0.74
C LEU A 167 18.57 6.93 -1.35
N TYR A 168 18.76 8.03 -0.64
CA TYR A 168 19.67 9.10 -1.06
C TYR A 168 21.10 8.59 -1.26
N GLY A 169 21.58 7.70 -0.38
CA GLY A 169 22.88 7.04 -0.56
C GLY A 169 22.97 6.26 -1.87
N PHE A 170 21.93 5.49 -2.23
CA PHE A 170 21.85 4.81 -3.52
C PHE A 170 21.76 5.80 -4.69
N TRP A 171 20.97 6.87 -4.54
CA TRP A 171 20.75 7.87 -5.59
C TRP A 171 22.05 8.55 -6.02
N VAL A 172 22.89 8.96 -5.05
CA VAL A 172 24.21 9.53 -5.30
C VAL A 172 25.10 8.56 -6.08
N ARG A 173 25.12 7.27 -5.71
CA ARG A 173 25.93 6.26 -6.39
C ARG A 173 25.48 6.00 -7.84
N HIS A 174 24.18 6.07 -8.09
CA HIS A 174 23.59 5.90 -9.42
C HIS A 174 23.62 7.19 -10.27
N HIS A 175 24.10 8.32 -9.72
CA HIS A 175 24.15 9.60 -10.42
C HIS A 175 25.44 10.42 -10.18
N PRO A 176 26.64 9.83 -10.26
CA PRO A 176 27.89 10.45 -9.79
C PRO A 176 28.37 11.66 -10.61
N ALA A 177 27.76 11.93 -11.77
CA ALA A 177 28.14 13.02 -12.65
C ALA A 177 27.54 14.38 -12.24
N LEU A 178 26.63 14.41 -11.25
CA LEU A 178 26.02 15.64 -10.75
C LEU A 178 26.62 16.03 -9.39
N GLU A 179 26.70 17.32 -9.14
CA GLU A 179 26.91 17.82 -7.79
C GLU A 179 25.65 17.54 -6.96
N HIS A 180 25.82 16.99 -5.76
CA HIS A 180 24.73 16.63 -4.88
C HIS A 180 24.73 17.52 -3.64
N GLU A 181 23.61 18.18 -3.38
CA GLU A 181 23.38 18.88 -2.11
C GLU A 181 23.32 17.89 -0.94
N PRO A 182 23.67 18.28 0.30
CA PRO A 182 23.53 17.39 1.46
C PRO A 182 22.10 16.85 1.61
N PHE A 183 21.95 15.61 2.10
CA PHE A 183 20.63 14.98 2.26
C PHE A 183 19.62 15.86 2.97
N ASP A 184 19.99 16.51 4.08
CA ASP A 184 19.05 17.33 4.85
C ASP A 184 18.59 18.55 4.06
N ALA A 185 19.44 19.13 3.19
CA ALA A 185 19.02 20.22 2.30
C ALA A 185 18.03 19.73 1.24
N LEU A 186 18.32 18.57 0.61
CA LEU A 186 17.40 17.96 -0.35
C LEU A 186 16.06 17.63 0.29
N PHE A 187 16.09 16.98 1.46
CA PHE A 187 14.90 16.48 2.15
C PHE A 187 13.99 17.61 2.63
N GLU A 188 14.53 18.77 3.00
CA GLU A 188 13.73 19.95 3.30
C GLU A 188 13.18 20.63 2.05
N ARG A 189 13.90 20.56 0.93
CA ARG A 189 13.50 21.22 -0.33
C ARG A 189 12.41 20.47 -1.09
N ILE A 190 12.40 19.14 -1.04
CA ILE A 190 11.40 18.33 -1.76
C ILE A 190 10.04 18.39 -1.06
N ASP A 191 8.97 18.51 -1.86
CA ASP A 191 7.63 18.76 -1.33
C ASP A 191 6.98 17.52 -0.69
N GLY A 192 7.45 16.30 -1.00
CA GLY A 192 6.76 15.08 -0.59
C GLY A 192 5.40 14.91 -1.26
N ASN A 193 5.19 15.52 -2.43
CA ASN A 193 3.99 15.33 -3.23
C ASN A 193 4.00 13.92 -3.84
N VAL A 194 3.31 13.01 -3.18
CA VAL A 194 3.25 11.58 -3.54
C VAL A 194 1.93 11.20 -4.21
N MET A 195 0.94 12.08 -4.11
CA MET A 195 -0.42 11.88 -4.62
C MET A 195 -0.49 12.16 -6.12
N GLU A 196 -1.31 11.39 -6.83
CA GLU A 196 -1.57 11.59 -8.26
C GLU A 196 -1.97 13.05 -8.57
N GLY A 197 -1.31 13.61 -9.59
CA GLY A 197 -1.48 15.01 -9.99
C GLY A 197 -0.72 16.02 -9.13
N GLY A 198 0.28 15.57 -8.35
CA GLY A 198 1.17 16.42 -7.57
C GLY A 198 0.48 17.17 -6.42
N LYS A 199 -0.64 16.63 -5.93
CA LYS A 199 -1.43 17.29 -4.88
C LYS A 199 -0.79 17.10 -3.50
N PRO A 200 -0.77 18.14 -2.65
CA PRO A 200 -0.31 17.99 -1.26
C PRO A 200 -1.21 17.02 -0.48
N MET A 201 -0.60 16.15 0.33
CA MET A 201 -1.31 15.21 1.21
C MET A 201 -2.32 15.92 2.13
N ALA A 202 -1.91 17.04 2.73
CA ALA A 202 -2.77 17.82 3.64
C ALA A 202 -4.05 18.34 2.97
N ALA A 203 -3.94 18.85 1.73
CA ALA A 203 -5.10 19.31 0.97
C ALA A 203 -6.08 18.17 0.68
N TRP A 204 -5.55 16.96 0.59
CA TRP A 204 -6.35 15.78 0.34
C TRP A 204 -7.00 15.22 1.62
N LEU A 205 -6.28 15.16 2.74
CA LEU A 205 -6.86 14.82 4.06
C LEU A 205 -8.04 15.76 4.41
N ALA A 206 -7.87 17.07 4.21
CA ALA A 206 -8.92 18.06 4.42
C ALA A 206 -10.17 17.80 3.54
N ARG A 207 -9.98 17.33 2.30
CA ARG A 207 -11.09 16.96 1.41
C ARG A 207 -11.83 15.72 1.90
N LEU A 208 -11.13 14.76 2.51
CA LEU A 208 -11.74 13.54 3.03
C LEU A 208 -12.59 13.78 4.26
N GLU A 209 -12.15 14.65 5.17
CA GLU A 209 -12.91 15.01 6.38
C GLU A 209 -14.28 15.60 6.03
N ALA A 210 -14.36 16.35 4.92
CA ALA A 210 -15.60 16.94 4.42
C ALA A 210 -16.64 15.91 3.90
N GLN A 211 -16.29 14.62 3.75
CA GLN A 211 -17.18 13.59 3.20
C GLN A 211 -17.93 12.76 4.25
N GLY A 212 -17.82 13.08 5.55
CA GLY A 212 -18.59 12.41 6.61
C GLY A 212 -18.21 10.95 6.88
N VAL A 213 -17.05 10.51 6.38
CA VAL A 213 -16.48 9.19 6.68
C VAL A 213 -15.69 9.29 7.97
N GLU A 214 -15.70 8.22 8.79
CA GLU A 214 -14.88 8.15 9.99
C GLU A 214 -13.40 8.43 9.66
N ARG A 215 -12.85 9.50 10.24
CA ARG A 215 -11.49 10.00 10.00
C ARG A 215 -10.43 8.91 10.13
N ARG A 216 -10.58 8.05 11.14
CA ARG A 216 -9.67 6.93 11.43
C ARG A 216 -9.58 5.90 10.30
N LEU A 217 -10.72 5.49 9.73
CA LEU A 217 -10.74 4.54 8.61
C LEU A 217 -10.13 5.14 7.35
N ARG A 218 -10.28 6.45 7.15
CA ARG A 218 -9.61 7.15 6.05
C ARG A 218 -8.11 7.17 6.26
N LEU A 219 -7.62 7.62 7.41
CA LEU A 219 -6.19 7.63 7.73
C LEU A 219 -5.56 6.24 7.52
N LEU A 220 -6.29 5.17 7.84
CA LEU A 220 -5.86 3.80 7.57
C LEU A 220 -5.71 3.50 6.08
N GLU A 221 -6.69 3.87 5.25
CA GLU A 221 -6.59 3.69 3.79
C GLU A 221 -5.36 4.39 3.22
N VAL A 222 -5.06 5.59 3.71
CA VAL A 222 -3.92 6.42 3.27
C VAL A 222 -2.60 5.79 3.62
N ALA A 223 -2.44 5.42 4.89
CA ALA A 223 -1.23 4.76 5.33
C ALA A 223 -1.02 3.47 4.54
N CYS A 224 -2.06 2.63 4.40
CA CYS A 224 -1.95 1.42 3.59
C CYS A 224 -1.52 1.69 2.14
N GLU A 225 -2.04 2.74 1.49
CA GLU A 225 -1.59 3.13 0.15
C GLU A 225 -0.10 3.51 0.15
N ILE A 226 0.31 4.43 1.03
CA ILE A 226 1.70 4.95 1.10
C ILE A 226 2.69 3.81 1.30
N GLU A 227 2.50 3.03 2.35
CA GLU A 227 3.40 1.93 2.71
C GLU A 227 3.40 0.84 1.62
N TYR A 228 2.24 0.57 1.00
CA TYR A 228 2.17 -0.44 -0.06
C TYR A 228 2.90 0.00 -1.33
N HIS A 229 2.79 1.28 -1.70
CA HIS A 229 3.51 1.83 -2.84
C HIS A 229 5.02 1.88 -2.58
N ALA A 230 5.45 2.21 -1.36
CA ALA A 230 6.86 2.13 -0.97
C ALA A 230 7.35 0.68 -1.05
N TYR A 231 6.57 -0.25 -0.53
CA TYR A 231 6.83 -1.68 -0.62
C TYR A 231 7.01 -2.17 -2.08
N ASP A 232 6.05 -1.91 -2.97
CA ASP A 232 6.13 -2.33 -4.38
C ASP A 232 7.30 -1.67 -5.12
N LEU A 233 7.59 -0.40 -4.80
CA LEU A 233 8.72 0.33 -5.34
C LEU A 233 10.04 -0.34 -4.94
N TYR A 234 10.21 -0.70 -3.66
CA TYR A 234 11.39 -1.39 -3.17
C TYR A 234 11.53 -2.80 -3.71
N ARG A 235 10.42 -3.52 -3.87
CA ARG A 235 10.41 -4.79 -4.61
C ARG A 235 10.92 -4.63 -6.02
N THR A 236 10.48 -3.59 -6.71
CA THR A 236 10.89 -3.28 -8.08
C THR A 236 12.37 -2.90 -8.15
N LEU A 237 12.87 -2.10 -7.22
CA LEU A 237 14.29 -1.76 -7.12
C LEU A 237 15.15 -2.99 -6.85
N ALA A 238 14.73 -3.87 -5.93
CA ALA A 238 15.41 -5.14 -5.66
C ALA A 238 15.50 -6.02 -6.91
N HIS A 239 14.44 -6.12 -7.71
CA HIS A 239 14.45 -6.89 -8.96
C HIS A 239 15.37 -6.31 -10.05
N ARG A 240 15.63 -5.00 -10.02
CA ARG A 240 16.55 -4.34 -10.95
C ARG A 240 18.00 -4.36 -10.48
N ALA A 241 18.23 -4.56 -9.19
CA ALA A 241 19.57 -4.69 -8.63
C ALA A 241 20.22 -6.02 -9.04
N PRO A 242 21.57 -6.08 -9.15
CA PRO A 242 22.25 -7.34 -9.39
C PRO A 242 21.94 -8.38 -8.30
N ALA A 243 21.63 -9.61 -8.70
CA ALA A 243 21.28 -10.67 -7.76
C ALA A 243 22.41 -10.94 -6.76
N GLY A 244 22.06 -11.01 -5.48
CA GLY A 244 22.97 -11.18 -4.35
C GLY A 244 23.73 -9.91 -3.94
N SER A 245 23.48 -8.76 -4.58
CA SER A 245 24.20 -7.51 -4.26
C SER A 245 23.76 -6.89 -2.93
N GLU A 246 24.62 -6.05 -2.35
CA GLU A 246 24.27 -5.22 -1.19
C GLU A 246 23.03 -4.34 -1.46
N GLU A 247 22.88 -3.84 -2.69
CA GLU A 247 21.73 -3.01 -3.06
C GLU A 247 20.44 -3.84 -3.08
N GLU A 248 20.45 -5.04 -3.65
CA GLU A 248 19.29 -5.93 -3.61
C GLU A 248 18.89 -6.19 -2.15
N HIS A 249 19.83 -6.60 -1.29
CA HIS A 249 19.55 -6.86 0.12
C HIS A 249 18.99 -5.64 0.84
N ALA A 250 19.54 -4.45 0.60
CA ALA A 250 19.04 -3.22 1.22
C ALA A 250 17.60 -2.89 0.78
N TYR A 251 17.28 -2.98 -0.51
CA TYR A 251 15.92 -2.78 -0.99
C TYR A 251 14.95 -3.83 -0.43
N LEU A 252 15.39 -5.09 -0.28
CA LEU A 252 14.59 -6.13 0.38
C LEU A 252 14.33 -5.83 1.86
N THR A 253 15.32 -5.26 2.56
CA THR A 253 15.17 -4.83 3.95
C THR A 253 14.16 -3.69 4.06
N LEU A 254 14.28 -2.64 3.24
CA LEU A 254 13.32 -1.54 3.19
C LEU A 254 11.91 -2.07 2.94
N ALA A 255 11.72 -2.92 1.91
CA ALA A 255 10.45 -3.55 1.61
C ALA A 255 9.88 -4.36 2.81
N THR A 256 10.74 -4.96 3.64
CA THR A 256 10.30 -5.69 4.83
C THR A 256 9.84 -4.73 5.94
N GLN A 257 10.46 -3.55 6.04
CA GLN A 257 10.08 -2.50 7.00
C GLN A 257 8.72 -1.91 6.65
N GLU A 258 8.46 -1.57 5.38
CA GLU A 258 7.15 -1.06 4.91
C GLU A 258 6.00 -2.01 5.29
N LYS A 259 6.22 -3.33 5.18
CA LYS A 259 5.21 -4.30 5.64
C LYS A 259 4.97 -4.25 7.14
N ALA A 260 6.04 -4.08 7.92
CA ALA A 260 5.91 -3.94 9.36
C ALA A 260 5.11 -2.67 9.71
N HIS A 261 5.32 -1.57 8.98
CA HIS A 261 4.55 -0.35 9.15
C HIS A 261 3.07 -0.57 8.86
N ILE A 262 2.73 -1.25 7.75
CA ILE A 262 1.34 -1.60 7.43
C ILE A 262 0.69 -2.37 8.60
N ARG A 263 1.40 -3.35 9.19
CA ARG A 263 0.88 -4.09 10.36
C ARG A 263 0.69 -3.18 11.56
N MET A 264 1.66 -2.33 11.87
CA MET A 264 1.61 -1.40 13.00
C MET A 264 0.42 -0.45 12.86
N VAL A 265 0.29 0.19 11.70
CA VAL A 265 -0.79 1.14 11.43
C VAL A 265 -2.15 0.46 11.37
N THR A 266 -2.25 -0.71 10.72
CA THR A 266 -3.51 -1.44 10.67
C THR A 266 -3.93 -1.84 12.08
N LYS A 267 -3.04 -2.41 12.89
CA LYS A 267 -3.35 -2.77 14.28
C LYS A 267 -3.79 -1.56 15.12
N ALA A 268 -3.08 -0.45 15.01
CA ALA A 268 -3.38 0.77 15.75
C ALA A 268 -4.75 1.34 15.34
N LEU A 269 -4.98 1.49 14.03
CA LEU A 269 -6.19 2.08 13.49
C LEU A 269 -7.36 1.10 13.35
N THR A 270 -7.24 -0.16 13.76
CA THR A 270 -8.37 -1.10 13.89
C THR A 270 -8.77 -1.36 15.34
N THR A 271 -7.94 -0.97 16.31
CA THR A 271 -8.29 -1.08 17.74
C THR A 271 -9.07 0.18 18.18
N PRO A 272 -10.26 0.07 18.79
CA PRO A 272 -10.93 1.21 19.41
C PRO A 272 -10.06 1.84 20.51
N PRO A 273 -10.15 3.16 20.75
CA PRO A 273 -9.54 3.79 21.92
C PRO A 273 -10.07 3.21 23.24
#